data_AF-A0A3B0Y705-F1
#
_entry.id   AF-A0A3B0Y705-F1
#
_cell.length_a   1.000
_cell.length_b   1.000
_cell.length_c   1.000
_cell.angle_alpha   90.00
_cell.angle_beta   90.00
_cell.angle_gamma   90.00
#
_symmetry.space_group_name_H-M   'P 1'
#
loop_
_entity.id
_entity.type
_entity.pdbx_description
1 polymer ?
#
loop_
_entity_poly.entity_id
_entity_poly.type
_entity_poly.pdbx_seq_one_letter_code
_entity_poly.pdbx_strand_id
1 'polypeptide(L)'
;MAWEVISRKIGRAGSIKQRTHQQREWDIKYGQDHWAIGYVIDGEFVTQEAAIDLIYYQSYAKHFSEHPADLEELLTLAKVLRNPHAEATTGVDLQIPAIERYLAEHSLKLKGDEVVDIGTWQGERSHSISVRLSPLHLKCCLGGDKMTLESWWQKKKCLAVWNE
;
A
#
# COMPACT_ATOMS: atom_id res chain seq x y z
N MET A 1 21.36 18.21 1.73
CA MET A 1 20.88 16.84 2.00
C MET A 1 19.38 16.83 2.26
N ALA A 2 18.59 16.70 1.18
CA ALA A 2 17.14 16.51 1.25
C ALA A 2 16.63 15.81 -0.01
N TRP A 3 15.47 15.16 0.10
CA TRP A 3 14.75 14.62 -1.05
C TRP A 3 14.16 15.75 -1.89
N GLU A 4 14.50 15.78 -3.18
CA GLU A 4 13.86 16.65 -4.17
C GLU A 4 12.86 15.85 -5.01
N VAL A 5 11.60 16.30 -5.06
CA VAL A 5 10.56 15.68 -5.88
C VAL A 5 10.72 16.11 -7.34
N ILE A 6 11.17 15.20 -8.20
CA ILE A 6 11.44 15.47 -9.62
C ILE A 6 10.31 15.06 -10.56
N SER A 7 9.40 14.19 -10.11
CA SER A 7 8.22 13.81 -10.89
C SER A 7 7.05 13.45 -9.98
N ARG A 8 5.86 13.96 -10.31
CA ARG A 8 4.61 13.75 -9.55
C ARG A 8 3.60 12.96 -10.38
N LYS A 9 2.73 12.23 -9.68
CA LYS A 9 1.65 11.43 -10.28
C LYS A 9 2.20 10.40 -11.28
N ILE A 10 3.25 9.69 -10.89
CA ILE A 10 3.88 8.65 -11.73
C ILE A 10 2.97 7.42 -11.96
N GLY A 11 1.73 7.45 -11.47
CA GLY A 11 0.68 6.50 -11.81
C GLY A 11 0.90 5.09 -11.26
N ARG A 12 0.20 4.13 -11.87
CA ARG A 12 0.30 2.71 -11.51
C ARG A 12 1.62 2.13 -11.97
N ALA A 13 2.09 1.14 -11.24
CA ALA A 13 3.16 0.26 -11.69
C ALA A 13 2.78 -0.39 -13.04
N GLY A 14 3.59 -0.18 -14.08
CA GLY A 14 3.45 -0.90 -15.36
C GLY A 14 3.81 -2.38 -15.23
N SER A 15 3.87 -3.09 -16.35
CA SER A 15 4.35 -4.48 -16.39
C SER A 15 5.76 -4.62 -15.78
N ILE A 16 6.15 -5.84 -15.37
CA ILE A 16 7.50 -6.13 -14.86
C ILE A 16 8.58 -5.58 -15.81
N LYS A 17 8.43 -5.84 -17.12
CA LYS A 17 9.37 -5.33 -18.15
C LYS A 17 9.49 -3.81 -18.14
N GLN A 18 8.35 -3.09 -18.10
CA GLN A 18 8.33 -1.63 -18.09
C GLN A 18 9.00 -1.07 -16.83
N ARG A 19 8.79 -1.70 -15.67
CA ARG A 19 9.36 -1.24 -14.40
C ARG A 19 10.85 -1.52 -14.30
N THR A 20 11.30 -2.71 -14.67
CA THR A 20 12.72 -3.03 -14.70
C THR A 20 13.47 -2.09 -15.65
N HIS A 21 12.87 -1.76 -16.80
CA HIS A 21 13.44 -0.77 -17.70
C HIS A 21 13.52 0.62 -17.06
N GLN A 22 12.41 1.09 -16.48
CA GLN A 22 12.33 2.40 -15.85
C GLN A 22 13.26 2.55 -14.62
N GLN A 23 13.39 1.51 -13.80
CA GLN A 23 14.35 1.48 -12.69
C GLN A 23 15.77 1.62 -13.20
N ARG A 24 16.16 0.87 -14.25
CA ARG A 24 17.49 1.00 -14.87
C ARG A 24 17.72 2.40 -15.43
N GLU A 25 16.71 3.01 -16.06
CA GLU A 25 16.83 4.38 -16.55
C GLU A 25 17.07 5.37 -15.40
N TRP A 26 16.41 5.19 -14.26
CA TRP A 26 16.62 6.01 -13.07
C TRP A 26 17.97 5.75 -12.40
N ASP A 27 18.42 4.50 -12.32
CA ASP A 27 19.75 4.15 -11.81
C ASP A 27 20.85 4.81 -12.64
N ILE A 28 20.72 4.80 -13.97
CA ILE A 28 21.66 5.47 -14.88
C ILE A 28 21.59 6.99 -14.71
N LYS A 29 20.39 7.55 -14.57
CA LYS A 29 20.18 9.01 -14.59
C LYS A 29 20.51 9.69 -13.26
N TYR A 30 20.19 9.06 -12.14
CA TYR A 30 20.26 9.66 -10.80
C TYR A 30 21.30 8.99 -9.91
N GLY A 31 21.80 7.81 -10.28
CA GLY A 31 22.65 6.98 -9.46
C GLY A 31 21.84 5.93 -8.71
N GLN A 32 22.41 4.74 -8.55
CA GLN A 32 21.84 3.70 -7.72
C GLN A 32 21.72 4.20 -6.28
N ASP A 33 20.60 3.91 -5.62
CA ASP A 33 20.29 4.32 -4.24
C ASP A 33 20.13 5.83 -4.01
N HIS A 34 20.20 6.66 -5.07
CA HIS A 34 20.00 8.11 -4.99
C HIS A 34 18.61 8.58 -5.44
N TRP A 35 17.70 7.65 -5.71
CA TRP A 35 16.31 7.92 -6.03
C TRP A 35 15.37 7.02 -5.23
N ALA A 36 14.16 7.52 -4.96
CA ALA A 36 13.13 6.75 -4.28
C ALA A 36 11.75 7.05 -4.84
N ILE A 37 10.90 6.02 -4.85
CA ILE A 37 9.46 6.21 -5.00
C ILE A 37 8.89 6.49 -3.61
N GLY A 38 7.94 7.42 -3.55
CA GLY A 38 7.23 7.74 -2.32
C GLY A 38 5.98 8.53 -2.62
N TYR A 39 5.58 9.36 -1.66
CA TYR A 39 4.36 10.16 -1.73
C TYR A 39 4.63 11.60 -1.33
N VAL A 40 3.91 12.54 -1.94
CA VAL A 40 3.89 13.93 -1.47
C VAL A 40 2.76 14.13 -0.47
N ILE A 41 3.09 14.37 0.79
CA ILE A 41 2.15 14.63 1.88
C ILE A 41 2.46 16.03 2.42
N ASP A 42 1.47 16.92 2.38
CA ASP A 42 1.61 18.32 2.81
C ASP A 42 2.82 19.09 2.24
N GLY A 43 3.23 18.72 1.03
CA GLY A 43 4.35 19.35 0.32
C GLY A 43 5.69 18.63 0.51
N GLU A 44 5.76 17.68 1.45
CA GLU A 44 6.97 16.93 1.77
C GLU A 44 6.99 15.55 1.12
N PHE A 45 8.20 15.06 0.81
CA PHE A 45 8.40 13.70 0.35
C PHE A 45 8.40 12.73 1.52
N VAL A 46 7.56 11.70 1.42
CA VAL A 46 7.44 10.61 2.38
C VAL A 46 7.76 9.30 1.67
N THR A 47 8.70 8.52 2.22
CA THR A 47 9.09 7.22 1.65
C THR A 47 7.95 6.20 1.75
N GLN A 48 8.05 5.09 1.04
CA GLN A 48 7.03 4.03 1.13
C GLN A 48 7.01 3.39 2.53
N GLU A 49 8.17 3.27 3.17
CA GLU A 49 8.31 2.76 4.54
C GLU A 49 7.60 3.67 5.54
N ALA A 50 7.88 4.98 5.49
CA ALA A 50 7.20 5.95 6.36
C ALA A 50 5.69 6.04 6.08
N ALA A 51 5.28 5.83 4.83
CA ALA A 51 3.87 5.82 4.46
C ALA A 51 3.08 4.64 5.05
N ILE A 52 3.74 3.51 5.37
CA ILE A 52 3.09 2.41 6.09
C ILE A 52 2.42 2.96 7.34
N ASP A 53 3.16 3.75 8.12
CA ASP A 53 2.70 4.23 9.43
C ASP A 53 1.75 5.40 9.31
N LEU A 54 2.10 6.37 8.46
CA LEU A 54 1.35 7.61 8.34
C LEU A 54 -0.01 7.41 7.66
N ILE A 55 -0.10 6.42 6.76
CA ILE A 55 -1.24 6.29 5.86
C ILE A 55 -1.87 4.90 5.90
N TYR A 56 -1.12 3.86 5.60
CA TYR A 56 -1.69 2.53 5.41
C TYR A 56 -2.23 1.99 6.73
N TYR A 57 -1.40 1.97 7.78
CA TYR A 57 -1.78 1.57 9.13
C TYR A 57 -2.96 2.41 9.63
N GLN A 58 -2.89 3.74 9.54
CA GLN A 58 -3.98 4.61 10.02
C GLN A 58 -5.29 4.36 9.26
N SER A 59 -5.22 4.06 7.96
CA SER A 59 -6.40 3.75 7.15
C SER A 59 -7.04 2.43 7.57
N TYR A 60 -6.23 1.38 7.82
CA TYR A 60 -6.74 0.09 8.31
C TYR A 60 -7.22 0.17 9.76
N ALA A 61 -6.50 0.85 10.64
CA ALA A 61 -6.90 1.05 12.02
C ALA A 61 -8.26 1.77 12.10
N LYS A 62 -8.42 2.85 11.32
CA LYS A 62 -9.69 3.55 11.18
C LYS A 62 -10.79 2.61 10.69
N HIS A 63 -10.56 1.88 9.58
CA HIS A 63 -11.52 0.92 9.05
C HIS A 63 -11.97 -0.11 10.09
N PHE A 64 -11.04 -0.74 10.80
CA PHE A 64 -11.38 -1.74 11.81
C PHE A 64 -12.14 -1.17 13.01
N SER A 65 -11.84 0.06 13.42
CA SER A 65 -12.62 0.74 14.46
C SER A 65 -14.05 1.08 14.04
N GLU A 66 -14.25 1.45 12.78
CA GLU A 66 -15.57 1.79 12.22
C GLU A 66 -16.36 0.55 11.78
N HIS A 67 -15.66 -0.54 11.48
CA HIS A 67 -16.20 -1.80 10.99
C HIS A 67 -15.64 -3.01 11.77
N PRO A 68 -15.97 -3.16 13.07
CA PRO A 68 -15.44 -4.25 13.89
C PRO A 68 -15.84 -5.64 13.37
N ALA A 69 -16.98 -5.76 12.68
CA ALA A 69 -17.41 -7.01 12.05
C ALA A 69 -16.46 -7.46 10.92
N ASP A 70 -15.84 -6.53 10.19
CA ASP A 70 -14.86 -6.86 9.17
C ASP A 70 -13.57 -7.41 9.79
N LEU A 71 -13.15 -6.84 10.93
CA LEU A 71 -12.02 -7.36 11.69
C LEU A 71 -12.34 -8.76 12.21
N GLU A 72 -13.51 -8.98 12.79
CA GLU A 72 -13.93 -10.29 13.29
C GLU A 72 -13.99 -11.34 12.17
N GLU A 73 -14.59 -11.01 11.01
CA GLU A 73 -14.59 -11.88 9.83
C GLU A 73 -13.15 -12.21 9.40
N LEU A 74 -12.26 -11.21 9.32
CA LEU A 74 -10.87 -11.45 8.94
C LEU A 74 -10.15 -12.39 9.92
N LEU A 75 -10.28 -12.14 11.23
CA LEU A 75 -9.61 -12.93 12.27
C LEU A 75 -10.09 -14.39 12.28
N THR A 76 -11.38 -14.62 12.04
CA THR A 76 -11.99 -15.95 12.06
C THR A 76 -11.72 -16.75 10.80
N LEU A 77 -11.63 -16.08 9.66
CA LEU A 77 -11.47 -16.71 8.35
C LEU A 77 -10.00 -16.96 8.00
N ALA A 78 -9.15 -15.94 8.16
CA ALA A 78 -7.80 -16.01 7.66
C ALA A 78 -6.90 -16.84 8.57
N LYS A 79 -6.02 -17.63 7.95
CA LYS A 79 -4.77 -18.15 8.50
C LYS A 79 -3.60 -17.27 8.12
N VAL A 80 -3.60 -16.80 6.87
CA VAL A 80 -2.55 -15.99 6.27
C VAL A 80 -3.17 -15.00 5.28
N LEU A 81 -2.56 -13.81 5.18
CA LEU A 81 -2.94 -12.80 4.21
C LEU A 81 -2.03 -12.87 2.99
N ARG A 82 -2.59 -12.57 1.82
CA ARG A 82 -1.83 -12.44 0.56
C ARG A 82 -2.24 -11.19 -0.21
N ASN A 83 -1.33 -10.70 -1.03
CA ASN A 83 -1.57 -9.55 -1.89
C ASN A 83 -1.16 -9.97 -3.30
N PRO A 84 -2.06 -10.65 -4.03
CA PRO A 84 -1.74 -11.22 -5.33
C PRO A 84 -1.29 -10.14 -6.34
N HIS A 85 -1.74 -8.90 -6.17
CA HIS A 85 -1.26 -7.79 -6.98
C HIS A 85 0.21 -7.45 -6.70
N ALA A 86 0.60 -7.30 -5.43
CA ALA A 86 1.98 -7.02 -5.07
C ALA A 86 2.92 -8.16 -5.46
N GLU A 87 2.50 -9.41 -5.26
CA GLU A 87 3.24 -10.61 -5.66
C GLU A 87 3.45 -10.65 -7.20
N ALA A 88 2.38 -10.54 -7.97
CA ALA A 88 2.44 -10.61 -9.43
C ALA A 88 3.19 -9.42 -10.04
N THR A 89 3.12 -8.27 -9.37
CA THR A 89 3.82 -7.07 -9.80
C THR A 89 5.14 -6.89 -9.07
N THR A 90 5.71 -7.81 -8.29
CA THR A 90 6.97 -7.54 -7.56
C THR A 90 7.03 -6.15 -6.89
N GLY A 91 5.88 -5.62 -6.51
CA GLY A 91 5.72 -4.27 -6.00
C GLY A 91 5.91 -4.29 -4.50
N VAL A 92 6.25 -3.14 -3.91
CA VAL A 92 6.26 -3.03 -2.44
C VAL A 92 4.82 -3.22 -1.95
N ASP A 93 4.60 -4.28 -1.17
CA ASP A 93 3.35 -4.51 -0.46
C ASP A 93 3.31 -3.61 0.78
N LEU A 94 2.33 -2.71 0.83
CA LEU A 94 2.11 -1.82 1.96
C LEU A 94 0.81 -2.17 2.71
N GLN A 95 0.00 -3.07 2.15
CA GLN A 95 -1.29 -3.46 2.71
C GLN A 95 -1.11 -4.51 3.81
N ILE A 96 -0.45 -5.63 3.50
CA ILE A 96 -0.26 -6.70 4.47
C ILE A 96 0.54 -6.21 5.68
N PRO A 97 1.71 -5.55 5.53
CA PRO A 97 2.47 -5.08 6.69
C PRO A 97 1.66 -4.14 7.59
N ALA A 98 0.79 -3.29 7.02
CA ALA A 98 -0.07 -2.41 7.79
C ALA A 98 -1.13 -3.18 8.59
N ILE A 99 -1.77 -4.19 7.99
CA ILE A 99 -2.75 -5.04 8.69
C ILE A 99 -2.06 -5.87 9.77
N GLU A 100 -0.95 -6.55 9.45
CA GLU A 100 -0.20 -7.37 10.40
C GLU A 100 0.30 -6.56 11.60
N ARG A 101 0.77 -5.33 11.36
CA ARG A 101 1.13 -4.39 12.42
C ARG A 101 -0.07 -4.07 13.31
N TYR A 102 -1.23 -3.75 12.74
CA TYR A 102 -2.45 -3.51 13.52
C TYR A 102 -2.79 -4.70 14.41
N LEU A 103 -2.74 -5.92 13.86
CA LEU A 103 -2.99 -7.14 14.63
C LEU A 103 -2.00 -7.31 15.77
N ALA A 104 -0.70 -7.10 15.51
CA ALA A 104 0.35 -7.23 16.50
C ALA A 104 0.19 -6.22 17.65
N GLU A 105 -0.04 -4.94 17.34
CA GLU A 105 -0.22 -3.89 18.36
C GLU A 105 -1.46 -4.12 19.25
N HIS A 106 -2.48 -4.80 18.71
CA HIS A 106 -3.71 -5.12 19.45
C HIS A 106 -3.72 -6.54 20.03
N SER A 107 -2.58 -7.26 19.98
CA SER A 107 -2.47 -8.65 20.44
C SER A 107 -3.50 -9.61 19.80
N LEU A 108 -3.89 -9.32 18.56
CA LEU A 108 -4.82 -10.11 17.77
C LEU A 108 -4.06 -11.13 16.91
N LYS A 109 -4.72 -12.25 16.60
CA LYS A 109 -4.16 -13.30 15.75
C LYS A 109 -5.23 -13.79 14.78
N LEU A 110 -4.78 -14.11 13.57
CA LEU A 110 -5.52 -14.88 12.59
C LEU A 110 -5.74 -16.30 13.13
N LYS A 111 -6.98 -16.77 13.16
CA LYS A 111 -7.40 -18.04 13.80
C LYS A 111 -8.04 -19.02 12.82
N GLY A 112 -8.33 -18.58 11.61
CA GLY A 112 -8.92 -19.43 10.59
C GLY A 112 -7.90 -20.33 9.90
N ASP A 113 -8.35 -20.95 8.82
CA ASP A 113 -7.59 -21.90 8.01
C ASP A 113 -7.41 -21.46 6.55
N GLU A 114 -8.05 -20.35 6.15
CA GLU A 114 -8.07 -19.88 4.77
C GLU A 114 -6.93 -18.92 4.42
N VAL A 115 -6.66 -18.83 3.12
CA VAL A 115 -5.80 -17.79 2.54
C VAL A 115 -6.66 -16.62 2.10
N VAL A 116 -6.54 -15.49 2.80
CA VAL A 116 -7.32 -14.28 2.47
C VAL A 116 -6.49 -13.30 1.66
N ASP A 117 -6.86 -13.11 0.40
CA ASP A 117 -6.27 -12.08 -0.45
C ASP A 117 -6.78 -10.70 -0.02
N ILE A 118 -5.91 -9.68 -0.08
CA ILE A 118 -6.29 -8.28 0.08
C ILE A 118 -6.47 -7.68 -1.32
N GLY A 119 -7.72 -7.46 -1.70
CA GLY A 119 -8.12 -7.00 -3.02
C GLY A 119 -8.55 -8.11 -3.96
N THR A 120 -8.54 -7.78 -5.26
CA THR A 120 -8.91 -8.69 -6.34
C THR A 120 -7.79 -8.75 -7.36
N TRP A 121 -7.55 -9.92 -7.93
CA TRP A 121 -6.59 -10.10 -9.02
C TRP A 121 -7.27 -10.76 -10.22
N GLN A 122 -7.12 -10.17 -11.41
CA GLN A 122 -7.78 -10.64 -12.64
C GLN A 122 -9.30 -10.82 -12.53
N GLY A 123 -9.95 -10.04 -11.66
CA GLY A 123 -11.39 -10.11 -11.41
C GLY A 123 -11.80 -11.15 -10.36
N GLU A 124 -10.84 -11.90 -9.81
CA GLU A 124 -11.08 -12.90 -8.77
C GLU A 124 -10.79 -12.33 -7.38
N ARG A 125 -11.56 -12.80 -6.39
CA ARG A 125 -11.39 -12.52 -4.97
C ARG A 125 -11.40 -13.85 -4.23
N SER A 126 -10.59 -14.01 -3.18
CA SER A 126 -10.71 -15.21 -2.35
C SER A 126 -11.97 -15.17 -1.49
N HIS A 127 -12.26 -14.02 -0.85
CA HIS A 127 -13.45 -13.86 -0.01
C HIS A 127 -14.11 -12.50 -0.13
N SER A 128 -15.25 -12.33 0.55
CA SER A 128 -15.97 -11.07 0.59
C SER A 128 -15.17 -9.95 1.27
N ILE A 129 -14.49 -10.30 2.38
CA ILE A 129 -13.59 -9.40 3.12
C ILE A 129 -12.41 -8.91 2.28
N SER A 130 -11.95 -9.71 1.30
CA SER A 130 -10.87 -9.34 0.37
C SER A 130 -11.18 -8.03 -0.37
N VAL A 131 -12.43 -7.84 -0.79
CA VAL A 131 -12.86 -6.64 -1.51
C VAL A 131 -12.95 -5.45 -0.56
N ARG A 132 -13.48 -5.65 0.65
CA ARG A 132 -13.68 -4.56 1.62
C ARG A 132 -12.36 -4.01 2.15
N LEU A 133 -11.35 -4.87 2.34
CA LEU A 133 -10.00 -4.48 2.74
C LEU A 133 -9.10 -4.04 1.57
N SER A 134 -9.61 -4.11 0.34
CA SER A 134 -8.90 -3.65 -0.85
C SER A 134 -8.62 -2.15 -0.79
N PRO A 135 -7.45 -1.66 -1.21
CA PRO A 135 -7.20 -0.23 -1.39
C PRO A 135 -8.20 0.46 -2.32
N LEU A 136 -8.87 -0.29 -3.22
CA LEU A 136 -9.92 0.22 -4.09
C LEU A 136 -11.21 0.61 -3.35
N HIS A 137 -11.43 0.08 -2.15
CA HIS A 137 -12.63 0.30 -1.35
C HIS A 137 -12.32 0.95 0.01
N LEU A 138 -11.22 0.54 0.64
CA LEU A 138 -10.73 1.08 1.91
C LEU A 138 -10.53 2.59 1.81
N LYS A 139 -11.03 3.34 2.80
CA LYS A 139 -10.88 4.80 2.84
C LYS A 139 -9.49 5.21 3.29
N CYS A 140 -8.95 6.25 2.66
CA CYS A 140 -7.69 6.84 3.10
C CYS A 140 -7.94 7.71 4.34
N CYS A 141 -7.14 7.54 5.39
CA CYS A 141 -7.23 8.35 6.61
C CYS A 141 -7.13 9.87 6.35
N LEU A 142 -6.33 10.31 5.37
CA LEU A 142 -6.19 11.72 4.96
C LEU A 142 -7.23 12.17 3.92
N GLY A 143 -8.00 11.23 3.39
CA GLY A 143 -8.93 11.44 2.29
C GLY A 143 -10.40 11.61 2.71
N GLY A 144 -10.70 11.36 3.99
CA GLY A 144 -12.06 11.23 4.51
C GLY A 144 -12.87 10.16 3.74
N ASP A 145 -14.19 10.26 3.81
CA ASP A 145 -15.09 9.22 3.26
C ASP A 145 -15.14 9.20 1.73
N LYS A 146 -14.59 10.23 1.09
CA LYS A 146 -14.68 10.45 -0.37
C LYS A 146 -13.53 9.84 -1.15
N MET A 147 -12.42 9.51 -0.50
CA MET A 147 -11.21 9.07 -1.19
C MET A 147 -10.76 7.72 -0.67
N THR A 148 -10.61 6.79 -1.59
CA THR A 148 -10.05 5.47 -1.32
C THR A 148 -8.54 5.56 -1.18
N LEU A 149 -7.94 4.60 -0.48
CA LEU A 149 -6.49 4.49 -0.34
C LEU A 149 -5.83 4.41 -1.73
N GLU A 150 -6.46 3.74 -2.69
CA GLU A 150 -5.99 3.68 -4.08
C GLU A 150 -5.98 5.03 -4.78
N SER A 151 -7.09 5.77 -4.69
CA SER A 151 -7.20 7.08 -5.32
C SER A 151 -6.20 8.07 -4.70
N TRP A 152 -5.98 7.97 -3.38
CA TRP A 152 -4.99 8.76 -2.68
C TRP A 152 -3.58 8.48 -3.21
N TRP A 153 -3.14 7.22 -3.24
CA TRP A 153 -1.75 6.94 -3.58
C TRP A 153 -1.47 7.27 -5.05
N GLN A 154 -2.41 7.07 -5.97
CA GLN A 154 -2.21 7.49 -7.37
C GLN A 154 -2.01 8.99 -7.53
N LYS A 155 -2.71 9.79 -6.72
CA LYS A 155 -2.58 11.25 -6.75
C LYS A 155 -1.31 11.75 -6.10
N LYS A 156 -0.81 11.03 -5.09
CA LYS A 156 0.33 11.48 -4.26
C LYS A 156 1.66 10.87 -4.67
N LYS A 157 1.66 9.72 -5.35
CA LYS A 157 2.88 8.98 -5.71
C LYS A 157 3.81 9.82 -6.58
N CYS A 158 5.08 9.85 -6.21
CA CYS A 158 6.12 10.63 -6.86
C CYS A 158 7.45 9.87 -6.91
N LEU A 159 8.34 10.37 -7.76
CA LEU A 159 9.76 10.03 -7.79
C LEU A 159 10.51 11.21 -7.17
N ALA A 160 11.41 10.91 -6.23
CA ALA A 160 12.31 11.88 -5.64
C ALA A 160 13.76 11.42 -5.79
N VAL A 161 14.69 12.38 -5.74
CA VAL A 161 16.14 12.15 -5.75
C VAL A 161 16.77 12.75 -4.50
N TRP A 162 17.81 12.11 -3.99
CA TRP A 162 18.55 12.62 -2.85
C TRP A 162 19.61 13.61 -3.33
N ASN A 163 19.43 14.88 -3.00
CA ASN A 163 20.43 15.92 -3.30
C ASN A 163 21.33 16.12 -2.09
N GLU A 164 22.63 15.92 -2.30
CA GLU A 164 23.68 16.23 -1.33
C GLU A 164 23.75 17.72 -1.01
#